data_AF-A0A6N9GVG7-F1
#
_entry.id   AF-A0A6N9GVG7-F1
#
_cell.length_a   1.000
_cell.length_b   1.000
_cell.length_c   1.000
_cell.angle_alpha   90.00
_cell.angle_beta   90.00
_cell.angle_gamma   90.00
#
_symmetry.space_group_name_H-M   'P 1'
#
loop_
_entity.id
_entity.type
_entity.pdbx_description
1 polymer ?
#
loop_
_entity_poly.entity_id
_entity_poly.type
_entity_poly.pdbx_seq_one_letter_code
_entity_poly.pdbx_strand_id
1 'polypeptide(L)'
;MAAAGFLSAERGDVVLFANTSAEHPRTYEFAAQCCEEIERDYGLPCFWYEFCTVEDAYRGVYRRRLSYRLVSRRPVEEDPNGYRSRGETFEELLSFQGMLPNPHSRSCTAKLKLYPAHMLLEEWLGGTAGPGHDGHYSNRSFVDRDASERRYRANRGTDDSASFRTRVACVLGRPPSRRRQRWSDFTGAGVTCARIGEGVPVTLWGRRPAEFVTVLGLRADEQPRVWRILDRTLFAEGAGTAKCAIRTQPPGEHPYFPLADSGWTASDVDTYWSLRGRGLELPTGAGNCVFCFMKGTHDLRAVAQSVDPDRVADTPSDIGWWDRIERRYRRKAPARNGSGLTVFGFFGVNGPSYADIANRECALNGRYTTGTPACDCTD
;
A
#
# COMPACT_ATOMS: atom_id res chain seq x y z
N MET A 1 21.59 -3.63 -9.42
CA MET A 1 21.78 -2.17 -9.63
C MET A 1 22.79 -1.58 -8.64
N ALA A 2 22.58 -1.69 -7.33
CA ALA A 2 23.54 -1.21 -6.32
C ALA A 2 24.97 -1.77 -6.53
N ALA A 3 25.10 -3.08 -6.66
CA ALA A 3 26.38 -3.75 -6.96
C ALA A 3 27.08 -3.27 -8.24
N ALA A 4 26.31 -2.78 -9.21
CA ALA A 4 26.83 -2.30 -10.48
C ALA A 4 27.11 -0.78 -10.46
N GLY A 5 26.98 -0.13 -9.30
CA GLY A 5 27.23 1.30 -9.14
C GLY A 5 26.16 2.22 -9.74
N PHE A 6 25.02 1.67 -10.19
CA PHE A 6 23.93 2.49 -10.74
C PHE A 6 23.21 3.31 -9.69
N LEU A 7 23.27 2.89 -8.41
CA LEU A 7 22.65 3.58 -7.28
C LEU A 7 23.71 4.22 -6.39
N SER A 8 23.45 5.42 -5.88
CA SER A 8 24.34 6.19 -5.00
C SER A 8 23.57 6.89 -3.88
N ALA A 9 23.97 6.63 -2.64
CA ALA A 9 23.42 7.32 -1.47
C ALA A 9 23.73 8.82 -1.48
N GLU A 10 24.90 9.23 -1.99
CA GLU A 10 25.29 10.65 -2.09
C GLU A 10 24.39 11.44 -3.03
N ARG A 11 23.87 10.79 -4.08
CA ARG A 11 22.87 11.37 -4.98
C ARG A 11 21.49 11.46 -4.32
N GLY A 12 21.29 10.77 -3.20
CA GLY A 12 20.02 10.64 -2.50
C GLY A 12 19.17 9.48 -2.95
N ASP A 13 19.75 8.47 -3.60
CA ASP A 13 19.01 7.26 -3.92
C ASP A 13 18.65 6.49 -2.65
N VAL A 14 17.45 5.93 -2.64
CA VAL A 14 16.86 5.30 -1.47
C VAL A 14 16.01 4.10 -1.86
N VAL A 15 16.02 3.07 -1.02
CA VAL A 15 15.14 1.91 -1.16
C VAL A 15 13.97 2.07 -0.20
N LEU A 16 12.77 1.85 -0.72
CA LEU A 16 11.55 1.99 0.07
C LEU A 16 10.80 0.66 0.15
N PHE A 17 10.36 0.30 1.37
CA PHE A 17 9.44 -0.80 1.61
C PHE A 17 8.11 -0.26 2.14
N ALA A 18 7.04 -0.50 1.38
CA ALA A 18 5.68 -0.08 1.70
C ALA A 18 4.99 -1.14 2.55
N ASN A 19 5.01 -1.00 3.88
CA ASN A 19 4.31 -1.95 4.74
C ASN A 19 2.80 -1.69 4.71
N THR A 20 2.02 -2.65 4.18
CA THR A 20 0.56 -2.59 4.19
C THR A 20 -0.06 -3.32 5.37
N SER A 21 0.76 -3.94 6.23
CA SER A 21 0.39 -4.87 7.31
C SER A 21 -0.35 -6.12 6.83
N ALA A 22 -0.38 -6.37 5.51
CA ALA A 22 -1.10 -7.46 4.87
C ALA A 22 -0.18 -8.44 4.12
N GLU A 23 1.12 -8.27 4.31
CA GLU A 23 2.18 -9.11 3.77
C GLU A 23 2.28 -10.44 4.55
N HIS A 24 2.74 -11.48 3.86
CA HIS A 24 3.12 -12.75 4.48
C HIS A 24 4.30 -12.55 5.45
N PRO A 25 4.36 -13.26 6.60
CA PRO A 25 5.47 -13.14 7.55
C PRO A 25 6.87 -13.23 6.93
N ARG A 26 7.10 -14.25 6.07
CA ARG A 26 8.35 -14.41 5.30
C ARG A 26 8.71 -13.22 4.41
N THR A 27 7.75 -12.41 3.99
CA THR A 27 8.03 -11.18 3.22
C THR A 27 8.75 -10.15 4.08
N TYR A 28 8.40 -10.03 5.37
CA TYR A 28 9.09 -9.09 6.26
C TYR A 28 10.53 -9.53 6.51
N GLU A 29 10.73 -10.82 6.82
CA GLU A 29 12.07 -11.39 7.04
C GLU A 29 12.96 -11.17 5.81
N PHE A 30 12.47 -11.55 4.63
CA PHE A 30 13.20 -11.39 3.39
C PHE A 30 13.51 -9.91 3.07
N ALA A 31 12.50 -9.03 3.19
CA ALA A 31 12.70 -7.61 2.91
C ALA A 31 13.68 -6.96 3.90
N ALA A 32 13.65 -7.37 5.18
CA ALA A 32 14.56 -6.86 6.20
C ALA A 32 16.00 -7.28 5.88
N GLN A 33 16.21 -8.56 5.53
CA GLN A 33 17.51 -9.07 5.10
C GLN A 33 18.03 -8.34 3.86
N CYS A 34 17.21 -8.16 2.82
CA CYS A 34 17.60 -7.39 1.64
C CYS A 34 18.00 -5.95 2.01
N CYS A 35 17.24 -5.30 2.88
CA CYS A 35 17.56 -3.94 3.32
C CYS A 35 18.89 -3.88 4.09
N GLU A 36 19.12 -4.84 4.99
CA GLU A 36 20.37 -4.94 5.77
C GLU A 36 21.58 -5.18 4.87
N GLU A 37 21.47 -6.08 3.88
CA GLU A 37 22.53 -6.30 2.89
C GLU A 37 22.79 -5.06 2.06
N ILE A 38 21.74 -4.38 1.58
CA ILE A 38 21.87 -3.18 0.76
C ILE A 38 22.54 -2.04 1.54
N GLU A 39 22.16 -1.84 2.80
CA GLU A 39 22.77 -0.83 3.66
C GLU A 39 24.22 -1.16 3.99
N ARG A 40 24.51 -2.41 4.37
CA ARG A 40 25.85 -2.86 4.75
C ARG A 40 26.84 -2.83 3.59
N ASP A 41 26.42 -3.34 2.43
CA ASP A 41 27.33 -3.61 1.32
C ASP A 41 27.43 -2.43 0.35
N TYR A 42 26.42 -1.56 0.30
CA TYR A 42 26.36 -0.43 -0.64
C TYR A 42 26.10 0.94 0.00
N GLY A 43 25.86 1.00 1.32
CA GLY A 43 25.60 2.26 2.02
C GLY A 43 24.31 2.96 1.60
N LEU A 44 23.39 2.26 0.93
CA LEU A 44 22.13 2.83 0.44
C LEU A 44 21.05 2.76 1.53
N PRO A 45 20.44 3.90 1.92
CA PRO A 45 19.39 3.90 2.93
C PRO A 45 18.17 3.08 2.50
N CYS A 46 17.66 2.26 3.41
CA CYS A 46 16.43 1.49 3.23
C CYS A 46 15.37 1.92 4.26
N PHE A 47 14.33 2.62 3.82
CA PHE A 47 13.23 3.05 4.69
C PHE A 47 11.99 2.18 4.54
N TRP A 48 11.48 1.74 5.68
CA TRP A 48 10.15 1.16 5.77
C TRP A 48 9.17 2.24 6.21
N TYR A 49 8.02 2.28 5.56
CA TYR A 49 6.95 3.21 5.91
C TYR A 49 5.60 2.51 5.94
N GLU A 50 4.69 3.12 6.69
CA GLU A 50 3.30 2.74 6.75
C GLU A 50 2.40 3.93 6.48
N PHE A 51 1.28 3.68 5.81
CA PHE A 51 0.15 4.59 5.83
C PHE A 51 -0.32 4.84 7.27
N CYS A 52 -0.61 6.09 7.59
CA CYS A 52 -1.31 6.45 8.81
C CYS A 52 -2.26 7.62 8.52
N THR A 53 -3.08 7.95 9.51
CA THR A 53 -3.95 9.13 9.46
C THR A 53 -3.61 10.12 10.54
N VAL A 54 -3.68 11.40 10.20
CA VAL A 54 -3.54 12.52 11.14
C VAL A 54 -4.79 13.38 11.10
N GLU A 55 -5.01 14.17 12.14
CA GLU A 55 -6.11 15.11 12.25
C GLU A 55 -5.63 16.52 11.95
N ASP A 56 -6.40 17.18 11.09
CA ASP A 56 -6.15 18.55 10.70
C ASP A 56 -7.47 19.31 10.54
N ALA A 57 -7.42 20.63 10.77
CA ALA A 57 -8.59 21.48 10.70
C ALA A 57 -8.65 22.18 9.34
N TYR A 58 -9.72 21.94 8.60
CA TYR A 58 -10.03 22.72 7.40
C TYR A 58 -11.30 23.54 7.64
N ARG A 59 -11.17 24.88 7.56
CA ARG A 59 -12.27 25.82 7.85
C ARG A 59 -12.94 25.55 9.21
N GLY A 60 -12.12 25.30 10.24
CA GLY A 60 -12.59 25.01 11.60
C GLY A 60 -13.17 23.61 11.83
N VAL A 61 -13.19 22.75 10.80
CA VAL A 61 -13.70 21.38 10.92
C VAL A 61 -12.53 20.40 10.90
N TYR A 62 -12.31 19.72 12.03
CA TYR A 62 -11.31 18.66 12.14
C TYR A 62 -11.72 17.42 11.35
N ARG A 63 -10.79 16.89 10.57
CA ARG A 63 -10.95 15.67 9.78
C ARG A 63 -9.67 14.86 9.81
N ARG A 64 -9.82 13.54 9.60
CA ARG A 64 -8.68 12.67 9.28
C ARG A 64 -8.20 12.98 7.87
N ARG A 65 -6.89 13.02 7.69
CA ARG A 65 -6.22 13.03 6.39
C ARG A 65 -5.13 11.97 6.37
N LEU A 66 -4.82 11.54 5.14
CA LEU A 66 -3.76 10.58 4.88
C LEU A 66 -2.40 11.21 5.21
N SER A 67 -1.52 10.42 5.80
CA SER A 67 -0.11 10.71 6.07
C SER A 67 0.68 9.39 6.03
N TYR A 68 1.92 9.42 6.46
CA TYR A 68 2.77 8.23 6.58
C TYR A 68 3.65 8.31 7.82
N ARG A 69 4.06 7.17 8.37
CA ARG A 69 5.09 7.10 9.41
C ARG A 69 6.23 6.20 8.96
N LEU A 70 7.45 6.52 9.39
CA LEU A 70 8.55 5.56 9.30
C LEU A 70 8.38 4.48 10.37
N VAL A 71 8.84 3.27 10.05
CA VAL A 71 8.87 2.14 10.97
C VAL A 71 10.20 1.44 10.91
N SER A 72 10.63 0.87 12.04
CA SER A 72 11.81 0.02 12.07
C SER A 72 11.51 -1.33 11.40
N ARG A 73 12.58 -2.07 11.09
CA ARG A 73 12.52 -3.44 10.54
C ARG A 73 12.19 -4.49 11.60
N ARG A 74 11.75 -4.08 12.79
CA ARG A 74 11.30 -4.98 13.87
C ARG A 74 9.80 -4.85 14.05
N PRO A 75 9.10 -5.92 14.44
CA PRO A 75 7.67 -5.85 14.71
C PRO A 75 7.37 -4.94 15.91
N VAL A 76 6.16 -4.37 15.95
CA VAL A 76 5.75 -3.42 17.00
C VAL A 76 5.75 -4.02 18.41
N GLU A 77 5.64 -5.34 18.50
CA GLU A 77 5.74 -6.12 19.73
C GLU A 77 7.15 -6.09 20.34
N GLU A 78 8.19 -5.85 19.54
CA GLU A 78 9.59 -5.79 19.96
C GLU A 78 10.14 -4.35 20.03
N ASP A 79 9.61 -3.45 19.19
CA ASP A 79 10.02 -2.06 19.10
C ASP A 79 8.78 -1.15 19.02
N PRO A 80 8.60 -0.16 19.90
CA PRO A 80 7.50 0.82 19.78
C PRO A 80 7.45 1.56 18.44
N ASN A 81 8.58 1.70 17.76
CA ASN A 81 8.68 2.27 16.40
C ASN A 81 8.58 1.21 15.29
N GLY A 82 8.29 -0.05 15.65
CA GLY A 82 8.23 -1.18 14.76
C GLY A 82 7.06 -1.18 13.77
N TYR A 83 7.18 -2.08 12.80
CA TYR A 83 6.17 -2.32 11.78
C TYR A 83 5.02 -3.16 12.33
N ARG A 84 3.83 -2.94 11.77
CA ARG A 84 2.59 -3.67 12.07
C ARG A 84 2.38 -4.79 11.06
N SER A 85 1.92 -5.96 11.48
CA SER A 85 1.84 -7.16 10.63
C SER A 85 0.50 -7.89 10.69
N ARG A 86 -0.47 -7.40 11.47
CA ARG A 86 -1.75 -8.04 11.76
C ARG A 86 -2.94 -7.41 11.01
N GLY A 87 -2.66 -6.63 9.95
CA GLY A 87 -3.66 -5.97 9.13
C GLY A 87 -4.11 -4.60 9.62
N GLU A 88 -3.44 -4.03 10.63
CA GLU A 88 -3.82 -2.78 11.29
C GLU A 88 -3.81 -1.58 10.34
N THR A 89 -2.80 -1.50 9.47
CA THR A 89 -2.62 -0.43 8.49
C THR A 89 -3.63 -0.58 7.35
N PHE A 90 -3.90 -1.82 6.94
CA PHE A 90 -4.93 -2.11 5.93
C PHE A 90 -6.31 -1.73 6.46
N GLU A 91 -6.67 -2.16 7.68
CA GLU A 91 -7.95 -1.82 8.31
C GLU A 91 -8.08 -0.31 8.57
N GLU A 92 -6.99 0.38 8.95
CA GLU A 92 -7.00 1.84 9.10
C GLU A 92 -7.43 2.53 7.80
N LEU A 93 -6.95 2.07 6.64
CA LEU A 93 -7.39 2.57 5.34
C LEU A 93 -8.88 2.29 5.11
N LEU A 94 -9.36 1.07 5.36
CA LEU A 94 -10.78 0.72 5.16
C LEU A 94 -11.69 1.59 6.02
N SER A 95 -11.30 1.80 7.27
CA SER A 95 -11.98 2.66 8.24
C SER A 95 -11.96 4.14 7.81
N PHE A 96 -10.83 4.62 7.29
CA PHE A 96 -10.65 5.97 6.79
C PHE A 96 -11.52 6.27 5.56
N GLN A 97 -11.55 5.39 4.57
CA GLN A 97 -12.26 5.64 3.30
C GLN A 97 -13.71 5.14 3.29
N GLY A 98 -14.08 4.24 4.19
CA GLY A 98 -15.44 3.71 4.30
C GLY A 98 -15.88 2.79 3.15
N MET A 99 -14.95 2.31 2.33
CA MET A 99 -15.21 1.38 1.23
C MET A 99 -14.07 0.36 1.09
N LEU A 100 -14.42 -0.85 0.65
CA LEU A 100 -13.47 -1.91 0.35
C LEU A 100 -12.77 -1.63 -1.00
N PRO A 101 -11.45 -1.84 -1.09
CA PRO A 101 -10.78 -1.90 -2.38
C PRO A 101 -11.29 -3.10 -3.17
N ASN A 102 -11.24 -3.01 -4.50
CA ASN A 102 -11.69 -4.08 -5.40
C ASN A 102 -10.90 -4.02 -6.72
N PRO A 103 -11.07 -5.00 -7.65
CA PRO A 103 -10.32 -5.03 -8.89
C PRO A 103 -10.43 -3.78 -9.78
N HIS A 104 -11.53 -3.04 -9.65
CA HIS A 104 -11.72 -1.76 -10.35
C HIS A 104 -11.11 -0.61 -9.55
N SER A 105 -11.42 -0.50 -8.26
CA SER A 105 -10.98 0.61 -7.38
C SER A 105 -9.88 0.14 -6.42
N ARG A 106 -8.62 0.26 -6.83
CA ARG A 106 -7.43 -0.27 -6.13
C ARG A 106 -6.83 0.70 -5.14
N SER A 107 -7.68 1.22 -4.26
CA SER A 107 -7.30 2.26 -3.30
C SER A 107 -6.18 1.83 -2.35
N CYS A 108 -5.98 0.52 -2.11
CA CYS A 108 -4.84 0.02 -1.33
C CYS A 108 -3.49 0.31 -2.00
N THR A 109 -3.36 0.16 -3.33
CA THR A 109 -2.13 0.51 -4.04
C THR A 109 -1.83 2.01 -3.93
N ALA A 110 -2.82 2.85 -4.21
CA ALA A 110 -2.64 4.29 -4.17
C ALA A 110 -2.35 4.81 -2.75
N LYS A 111 -3.15 4.41 -1.77
CA LYS A 111 -3.13 5.02 -0.43
C LYS A 111 -2.22 4.33 0.58
N LEU A 112 -1.92 3.04 0.42
CA LEU A 112 -0.96 2.35 1.31
C LEU A 112 0.48 2.41 0.80
N LYS A 113 0.68 2.62 -0.51
CA LYS A 113 2.00 2.57 -1.13
C LYS A 113 2.38 3.92 -1.75
N LEU A 114 1.70 4.31 -2.82
CA LEU A 114 2.16 5.43 -3.66
C LEU A 114 2.10 6.78 -2.93
N TYR A 115 0.97 7.15 -2.33
CA TYR A 115 0.85 8.45 -1.64
C TYR A 115 1.78 8.59 -0.43
N PRO A 116 1.88 7.60 0.47
CA PRO A 116 2.91 7.59 1.50
C PRO A 116 4.33 7.73 0.96
N ALA A 117 4.70 6.99 -0.11
CA ALA A 117 6.01 7.11 -0.74
C ALA A 117 6.28 8.53 -1.25
N HIS A 118 5.30 9.16 -1.91
CA HIS A 118 5.47 10.51 -2.44
C HIS A 118 5.72 11.53 -1.33
N MET A 119 4.92 11.53 -0.25
CA MET A 119 5.16 12.44 0.88
C MET A 119 6.52 12.18 1.55
N LEU A 120 6.94 10.91 1.63
CA LEU A 120 8.28 10.56 2.13
C LEU A 120 9.37 11.13 1.22
N LEU A 121 9.24 10.97 -0.10
CA LEU A 121 10.19 11.48 -1.08
C LEU A 121 10.23 13.01 -1.13
N GLU A 122 9.10 13.70 -0.92
CA GLU A 122 9.07 15.17 -0.76
C GLU A 122 9.97 15.64 0.39
N GLU A 123 9.89 14.97 1.55
CA GLU A 123 10.76 15.30 2.68
C GLU A 123 12.21 14.82 2.49
N TRP A 124 12.43 13.66 1.86
CA TRP A 124 13.76 13.09 1.61
C TRP A 124 14.56 13.87 0.57
N LEU A 125 14.00 14.11 -0.62
CA LEU A 125 14.66 14.89 -1.67
C LEU A 125 14.77 16.38 -1.29
N GLY A 126 13.94 16.81 -0.33
CA GLY A 126 14.02 18.12 0.31
C GLY A 126 15.29 18.37 1.13
N GLY A 127 16.06 17.34 1.48
CA GLY A 127 17.23 17.54 2.35
C GLY A 127 16.85 17.66 3.84
N THR A 128 15.61 17.30 4.23
CA THR A 128 15.15 17.46 5.61
C THR A 128 15.85 16.49 6.56
N ALA A 129 15.86 16.79 7.86
CA ALA A 129 16.46 15.89 8.88
C ALA A 129 15.64 14.61 9.13
N GLY A 130 14.42 14.54 8.61
CA GLY A 130 13.45 13.51 8.91
C GLY A 130 12.03 14.05 8.81
N PRO A 131 11.04 13.14 8.78
CA PRO A 131 9.65 13.53 8.70
C PRO A 131 9.25 14.49 9.84
N GLY A 132 8.70 15.65 9.48
CA GLY A 132 8.19 16.65 10.43
C GLY A 132 7.02 16.15 11.29
N HIS A 133 6.66 16.91 12.33
CA HIS A 133 5.39 16.69 13.02
C HIS A 133 4.23 16.97 12.05
N ASP A 134 3.23 16.11 12.02
CA ASP A 134 2.09 16.22 11.09
C ASP A 134 0.75 16.04 11.83
N GLY A 135 -0.22 16.90 11.53
CA GLY A 135 -1.47 17.02 12.28
C GLY A 135 -1.37 17.87 13.55
N HIS A 136 -2.43 17.92 14.34
CA HIS A 136 -2.47 18.81 15.53
C HIS A 136 -1.68 18.28 16.73
N TYR A 137 -1.18 19.16 17.61
CA TYR A 137 -0.32 18.77 18.75
C TYR A 137 -1.06 18.12 19.94
N SER A 138 -2.39 18.15 19.98
CA SER A 138 -3.17 17.50 21.03
C SER A 138 -3.11 15.97 20.91
N ASN A 139 -2.99 15.25 22.03
CA ASN A 139 -3.13 13.79 22.08
C ASN A 139 -4.59 13.31 22.00
N ARG A 140 -5.56 14.23 22.12
CA ARG A 140 -6.99 13.96 22.00
C ARG A 140 -7.48 14.31 20.61
N SER A 141 -8.31 13.43 20.03
CA SER A 141 -9.04 13.66 18.78
C SER A 141 -10.03 14.84 18.90
N PHE A 142 -10.04 15.71 17.90
CA PHE A 142 -10.98 16.82 17.73
C PHE A 142 -12.01 16.56 16.62
N VAL A 143 -11.97 15.40 15.97
CA VAL A 143 -13.01 14.99 15.01
C VAL A 143 -14.35 14.83 15.73
N ASP A 144 -15.34 15.65 15.33
CA ASP A 144 -16.72 15.50 15.76
C ASP A 144 -17.32 14.23 15.13
N ARG A 145 -17.58 13.24 16.00
CA ARG A 145 -18.14 11.94 15.63
C ARG A 145 -19.57 12.05 15.14
N ASP A 146 -20.38 12.91 15.75
CA ASP A 146 -21.77 13.11 15.37
C ASP A 146 -21.87 13.87 14.04
N ALA A 147 -20.98 14.85 13.80
CA ALA A 147 -20.88 15.50 12.49
C ALA A 147 -20.46 14.52 11.39
N SER A 148 -19.57 13.57 11.72
CA SER A 148 -19.14 12.53 10.79
C SER A 148 -20.32 11.61 10.42
N GLU A 149 -21.13 11.22 11.40
CA GLU A 149 -22.34 10.43 11.19
C GLU A 149 -23.40 11.20 10.37
N ARG A 150 -23.67 12.46 10.72
CA ARG A 150 -24.59 13.32 9.95
C ARG A 150 -24.18 13.45 8.49
N ARG A 151 -22.88 13.59 8.22
CA ARG A 151 -22.34 13.64 6.83
C ARG A 151 -22.52 12.30 6.11
N TYR A 152 -22.26 11.19 6.79
CA TYR A 152 -22.49 9.85 6.22
C TYR A 152 -23.96 9.66 5.83
N ARG A 153 -24.90 10.07 6.69
CA ARG A 153 -26.34 10.06 6.40
C ARG A 153 -26.70 10.95 5.21
N ALA A 154 -26.19 12.18 5.17
CA ALA A 154 -26.42 13.12 4.07
C ALA A 154 -25.93 12.56 2.71
N ASN A 155 -24.88 11.74 2.72
CA ASN A 155 -24.35 11.06 1.54
C ASN A 155 -25.07 9.73 1.22
N ARG A 156 -26.32 9.57 1.66
CA ARG A 156 -27.16 8.36 1.44
C ARG A 156 -26.52 7.09 2.01
N GLY A 157 -25.88 7.22 3.18
CA GLY A 157 -25.40 6.10 3.96
C GLY A 157 -26.55 5.24 4.50
N THR A 158 -26.51 3.95 4.22
CA THR A 158 -27.58 2.97 4.47
C THR A 158 -27.42 2.17 5.76
N ASP A 159 -26.22 2.15 6.34
CA ASP A 159 -25.93 1.38 7.55
C ASP A 159 -26.55 2.04 8.78
N ASP A 160 -26.97 1.28 9.78
CA ASP A 160 -27.39 1.84 11.07
C ASP A 160 -26.23 2.54 11.80
N SER A 161 -26.56 3.29 12.85
CA SER A 161 -25.58 4.07 13.62
C SER A 161 -24.52 3.20 14.30
N ALA A 162 -24.87 1.99 14.74
CA ALA A 162 -23.94 1.08 15.40
C ALA A 162 -22.92 0.51 14.40
N SER A 163 -23.37 0.14 13.20
CA SER A 163 -22.54 -0.30 12.08
C SER A 163 -21.62 0.82 11.59
N PHE A 164 -22.14 2.04 11.43
CA PHE A 164 -21.32 3.21 11.09
C PHE A 164 -20.20 3.43 12.12
N ARG A 165 -20.55 3.50 13.41
CA ARG A 165 -19.59 3.70 14.50
C ARG A 165 -18.54 2.60 14.55
N THR A 166 -18.94 1.34 14.37
CA THR A 166 -18.03 0.20 14.30
C THR A 166 -17.01 0.34 13.18
N ARG A 167 -17.40 0.82 12.00
CA ARG A 167 -16.46 1.01 10.87
C ARG A 167 -15.48 2.14 11.09
N VAL A 168 -15.90 3.27 11.66
CA VAL A 168 -15.00 4.41 11.89
C VAL A 168 -14.17 4.27 13.17
N ALA A 169 -14.46 3.30 14.02
CA ALA A 169 -13.77 3.10 15.29
C ALA A 169 -12.26 2.91 15.14
N CYS A 170 -11.80 2.17 14.12
CA CYS A 170 -10.38 1.93 13.88
C CYS A 170 -9.65 3.26 13.59
N VAL A 171 -10.06 4.02 12.57
CA VAL A 171 -9.39 5.28 12.21
C VAL A 171 -9.49 6.35 13.31
N LEU A 172 -10.62 6.43 14.02
CA LEU A 172 -10.79 7.40 15.11
C LEU A 172 -10.04 7.01 16.39
N GLY A 173 -9.64 5.75 16.52
CA GLY A 173 -8.78 5.27 17.60
C GLY A 173 -7.28 5.52 17.36
N ARG A 174 -6.89 5.93 16.15
CA ARG A 174 -5.49 6.19 15.81
C ARG A 174 -5.01 7.51 16.40
N PRO A 175 -3.69 7.65 16.68
CA PRO A 175 -3.11 8.91 17.10
C PRO A 175 -3.55 10.05 16.17
N PRO A 176 -3.92 11.23 16.67
CA PRO A 176 -4.37 12.33 15.83
C PRO A 176 -3.21 13.07 15.14
N SER A 177 -1.97 12.70 15.42
CA SER A 177 -0.80 13.31 14.81
C SER A 177 0.32 12.29 14.65
N ARG A 178 1.14 12.51 13.63
CA ARG A 178 2.43 11.87 13.50
C ARG A 178 3.48 12.74 14.19
N ARG A 179 4.21 12.15 15.14
CA ARG A 179 5.33 12.84 15.78
C ARG A 179 6.50 12.96 14.83
N ARG A 180 7.35 13.99 15.04
CA ARG A 180 8.60 14.15 14.30
C ARG A 180 9.47 12.90 14.41
N GLN A 181 10.03 12.46 13.29
CA GLN A 181 10.96 11.32 13.19
C GLN A 181 12.29 11.81 12.58
N ARG A 182 13.38 11.06 12.75
CA ARG A 182 14.68 11.33 12.09
C ARG A 182 14.99 10.18 11.15
N TRP A 183 15.53 10.46 9.96
CA TRP A 183 15.93 9.42 9.02
C TRP A 183 16.93 8.44 9.65
N SER A 184 17.89 8.95 10.43
CA SER A 184 18.96 8.18 11.08
C SER A 184 18.47 7.09 12.03
N ASP A 185 17.23 7.21 12.52
CA ASP A 185 16.67 6.27 13.49
C ASP A 185 16.09 5.02 12.79
N PHE A 186 15.97 5.05 11.46
CA PHE A 186 15.28 4.02 10.65
C PHE A 186 16.17 3.37 9.58
N THR A 187 17.45 3.70 9.52
CA THR A 187 18.42 3.12 8.59
C THR A 187 19.77 2.91 9.27
N GLY A 188 20.48 1.82 8.94
CA GLY A 188 21.87 1.60 9.34
C GLY A 188 22.88 2.27 8.41
N ALA A 189 22.44 2.77 7.25
CA ALA A 189 23.30 3.50 6.31
C ALA A 189 23.50 4.96 6.73
N GLY A 190 24.58 5.56 6.24
CA GLY A 190 24.81 6.99 6.39
C GLY A 190 23.68 7.80 5.74
N VAL A 191 23.04 8.67 6.51
CA VAL A 191 22.00 9.58 5.99
C VAL A 191 22.68 10.75 5.29
N THR A 192 22.91 10.59 3.98
CA THR A 192 23.21 11.69 3.06
C THR A 192 21.91 12.07 2.37
N CYS A 193 21.30 13.16 2.82
CA CYS A 193 20.07 13.64 2.23
C CYS A 193 20.38 14.34 0.90
N ALA A 194 19.77 13.92 -0.20
CA ALA A 194 19.80 14.67 -1.45
C ALA A 194 19.35 16.12 -1.18
N ARG A 195 20.11 17.09 -1.68
CA ARG A 195 19.77 18.51 -1.52
C ARG A 195 19.15 19.05 -2.80
N ILE A 196 17.98 18.53 -3.19
CA ILE A 196 17.17 19.24 -4.18
C ILE A 196 16.52 20.47 -3.50
N GLY A 197 16.00 20.31 -2.28
CA GLY A 197 15.19 21.32 -1.60
C GLY A 197 15.84 22.19 -0.50
N GLU A 198 17.17 22.29 -0.40
CA GLU A 198 17.87 23.12 0.61
C GLU A 198 17.40 22.94 2.08
N GLY A 199 16.93 21.74 2.46
CA GLY A 199 16.42 21.46 3.81
C GLY A 199 14.92 21.68 3.99
N VAL A 200 14.20 21.99 2.91
CA VAL A 200 12.74 22.17 2.87
C VAL A 200 12.15 21.09 1.96
N PRO A 201 10.95 20.53 2.27
CA PRO A 201 10.32 19.56 1.39
C PRO A 201 10.19 20.07 -0.05
N VAL A 202 10.55 19.24 -1.02
CA VAL A 202 10.25 19.52 -2.42
C VAL A 202 8.79 19.19 -2.72
N THR A 203 8.28 19.67 -3.86
CA THR A 203 6.96 19.24 -4.37
C THR A 203 7.16 18.21 -5.46
N LEU A 204 6.44 17.09 -5.41
CA LEU A 204 6.37 16.15 -6.54
C LEU A 204 5.25 16.51 -7.51
N TRP A 205 4.40 17.47 -7.15
CA TRP A 205 3.23 17.89 -7.91
C TRP A 205 3.30 19.38 -8.29
N GLY A 206 2.51 19.79 -9.29
CA GLY A 206 2.37 21.20 -9.65
C GLY A 206 3.35 21.69 -10.71
N ARG A 207 3.68 22.99 -10.69
CA ARG A 207 4.36 23.68 -11.81
C ARG A 207 5.85 23.36 -11.98
N ARG A 208 6.52 22.90 -10.92
CA ARG A 208 7.95 22.57 -10.90
C ARG A 208 8.17 21.36 -9.99
N PRO A 209 7.69 20.17 -10.40
CA PRO A 209 7.89 18.96 -9.62
C PRO A 209 9.38 18.61 -9.57
N ALA A 210 9.84 18.03 -8.46
CA ALA A 210 11.17 17.42 -8.44
C ALA A 210 11.18 16.20 -9.37
N GLU A 211 12.23 16.09 -10.18
CA GLU A 211 12.45 14.95 -11.06
C GLU A 211 13.15 13.83 -10.30
N PHE A 212 12.69 12.60 -10.49
CA PHE A 212 13.28 11.41 -9.88
C PHE A 212 13.02 10.17 -10.72
N VAL A 213 13.86 9.16 -10.53
CA VAL A 213 13.71 7.86 -11.20
C VAL A 213 13.16 6.84 -10.21
N THR A 214 12.07 6.17 -10.60
CA THR A 214 11.53 5.03 -9.84
C THR A 214 11.97 3.73 -10.51
N VAL A 215 12.78 2.94 -9.81
CA VAL A 215 13.19 1.62 -10.28
C VAL A 215 12.15 0.58 -9.88
N LEU A 216 11.57 -0.12 -10.85
CA LEU A 216 10.55 -1.13 -10.65
C LEU A 216 11.01 -2.50 -11.16
N GLY A 217 10.92 -3.52 -10.31
CA GLY A 217 11.29 -4.91 -10.64
C GLY A 217 10.26 -5.65 -11.50
N LEU A 218 9.71 -5.03 -12.54
CA LEU A 218 8.87 -5.73 -13.52
C LEU A 218 9.74 -6.49 -14.51
N ARG A 219 9.35 -7.73 -14.80
CA ARG A 219 10.09 -8.67 -15.65
C ARG A 219 9.68 -8.56 -17.12
N ALA A 220 10.47 -9.15 -18.01
CA ALA A 220 10.23 -9.16 -19.45
C ALA A 220 8.98 -9.96 -19.83
N ASP A 221 8.67 -11.03 -19.09
CA ASP A 221 7.43 -11.80 -19.22
C ASP A 221 6.20 -11.08 -18.64
N GLU A 222 6.38 -9.86 -18.14
CA GLU A 222 5.33 -8.97 -17.63
C GLU A 222 5.12 -7.73 -18.50
N GLN A 223 5.49 -7.77 -19.78
CA GLN A 223 5.48 -6.63 -20.69
C GLN A 223 4.18 -5.80 -20.71
N PRO A 224 2.97 -6.39 -20.67
CA PRO A 224 1.74 -5.59 -20.55
C PRO A 224 1.68 -4.72 -19.29
N ARG A 225 2.36 -5.09 -18.20
CA ARG A 225 2.50 -4.26 -16.99
C ARG A 225 3.47 -3.10 -17.20
N VAL A 226 4.55 -3.32 -17.93
CA VAL A 226 5.53 -2.27 -18.30
C VAL A 226 4.86 -1.21 -19.16
N TRP A 227 4.21 -1.61 -20.26
CA TRP A 227 3.50 -0.68 -21.16
C TRP A 227 2.46 0.17 -20.44
N ARG A 228 1.71 -0.43 -19.52
CA ARG A 228 0.70 0.30 -18.74
C ARG A 228 1.27 1.35 -17.80
N ILE A 229 2.51 1.21 -17.35
CA ILE A 229 3.16 2.25 -16.54
C ILE A 229 3.72 3.33 -17.45
N LEU A 230 4.34 2.96 -18.58
CA LEU A 230 4.85 3.92 -19.56
C LEU A 230 3.73 4.79 -20.17
N ASP A 231 2.60 4.20 -20.53
CA ASP A 231 1.44 4.94 -21.07
C ASP A 231 0.98 6.04 -20.10
N ARG A 232 1.02 5.80 -18.78
CA ARG A 232 0.64 6.81 -17.77
C ARG A 232 1.57 8.01 -17.78
N THR A 233 2.87 7.79 -17.93
CA THR A 233 3.88 8.85 -18.01
C THR A 233 3.63 9.73 -19.23
N LEU A 234 3.38 9.12 -20.40
CA LEU A 234 3.12 9.83 -21.65
C LEU A 234 1.87 10.71 -21.60
N PHE A 235 0.83 10.31 -20.85
CA PHE A 235 -0.36 11.15 -20.62
C PHE A 235 -0.12 12.30 -19.62
N ALA A 236 0.78 12.13 -18.65
CA ALA A 236 1.12 13.17 -17.68
C ALA A 236 1.89 14.35 -18.31
N GLU A 237 2.68 14.08 -19.36
CA GLU A 237 3.50 15.07 -20.06
C GLU A 237 2.75 15.89 -21.13
N GLY A 238 1.46 15.61 -21.43
CA GLY A 238 0.76 16.28 -22.54
C GLY A 238 -0.77 16.30 -22.58
N ALA A 239 -1.51 15.73 -21.63
CA ALA A 239 -2.97 15.64 -21.75
C ALA A 239 -3.76 16.43 -20.68
N GLY A 240 -4.50 17.45 -21.12
CA GLY A 240 -5.51 18.16 -20.33
C GLY A 240 -6.76 17.32 -19.96
N THR A 241 -6.76 16.00 -20.17
CA THR A 241 -7.95 15.14 -20.03
C THR A 241 -7.74 13.78 -19.35
N ALA A 242 -6.52 13.43 -18.91
CA ALA A 242 -6.31 12.16 -18.19
C ALA A 242 -6.73 12.29 -16.70
N LYS A 243 -8.02 12.11 -16.42
CA LYS A 243 -8.62 12.40 -15.09
C LYS A 243 -8.14 11.51 -13.92
N CYS A 244 -7.55 10.33 -14.15
CA CYS A 244 -7.19 9.41 -13.06
C CYS A 244 -5.70 8.99 -13.00
N ALA A 245 -5.01 8.75 -14.13
CA ALA A 245 -3.60 8.32 -14.13
C ALA A 245 -2.65 9.38 -13.54
N ILE A 246 -2.94 10.66 -13.78
CA ILE A 246 -2.19 11.80 -13.21
C ILE A 246 -2.23 11.78 -11.68
N ARG A 247 -3.24 11.20 -11.00
CA ARG A 247 -3.33 11.33 -9.54
C ARG A 247 -2.37 10.44 -8.77
N THR A 248 -1.83 9.36 -9.34
CA THR A 248 -0.97 8.39 -8.63
C THR A 248 0.47 8.35 -9.12
N GLN A 249 0.80 9.06 -10.18
CA GLN A 249 2.15 9.19 -10.72
C GLN A 249 2.45 10.69 -10.86
N PRO A 250 3.38 11.23 -10.05
CA PRO A 250 3.75 12.63 -10.15
C PRO A 250 4.40 12.94 -11.51
N PRO A 251 4.21 14.14 -12.07
CA PRO A 251 4.73 14.45 -13.40
C PRO A 251 6.26 14.38 -13.54
N GLY A 252 7.01 14.45 -12.43
CA GLY A 252 8.47 14.29 -12.41
C GLY A 252 8.96 12.85 -12.18
N GLU A 253 8.06 11.85 -12.15
CA GLU A 253 8.45 10.45 -11.99
C GLU A 253 8.82 9.80 -13.33
N HIS A 254 10.07 9.34 -13.43
CA HIS A 254 10.57 8.57 -14.56
C HIS A 254 10.72 7.08 -14.18
N PRO A 255 9.82 6.19 -14.62
CA PRO A 255 9.91 4.78 -14.28
C PRO A 255 11.01 4.06 -15.08
N TYR A 256 11.76 3.17 -14.42
CA TYR A 256 12.81 2.34 -15.02
C TYR A 256 12.63 0.86 -14.68
N PHE A 257 12.81 -0.04 -15.66
CA PHE A 257 12.44 -1.47 -15.56
C PHE A 257 13.63 -2.40 -15.86
N PRO A 258 14.64 -2.48 -14.98
CA PRO A 258 15.90 -3.16 -15.27
C PRO A 258 15.75 -4.64 -15.65
N LEU A 259 14.77 -5.34 -15.06
CA LEU A 259 14.54 -6.77 -15.35
C LEU A 259 13.89 -6.95 -16.73
N ALA A 260 12.90 -6.13 -17.07
CA ALA A 260 12.29 -6.16 -18.40
C ALA A 260 13.29 -5.79 -19.49
N ASP A 261 14.06 -4.71 -19.29
CA ASP A 261 15.06 -4.22 -20.25
C ASP A 261 16.20 -5.23 -20.47
N SER A 262 16.52 -6.00 -19.43
CA SER A 262 17.55 -7.07 -19.50
C SER A 262 16.99 -8.42 -19.97
N GLY A 263 15.70 -8.52 -20.29
CA GLY A 263 15.07 -9.76 -20.74
C GLY A 263 14.84 -10.82 -19.65
N TRP A 264 14.94 -10.47 -18.36
CA TRP A 264 14.77 -11.40 -17.25
C TRP A 264 13.31 -11.82 -17.09
N THR A 265 13.08 -13.12 -16.94
CA THR A 265 11.78 -13.76 -16.76
C THR A 265 11.58 -14.23 -15.31
N ALA A 266 10.39 -14.75 -14.99
CA ALA A 266 10.15 -15.37 -13.69
C ALA A 266 11.17 -16.48 -13.37
N SER A 267 11.53 -17.31 -14.36
CA SER A 267 12.50 -18.39 -14.22
C SER A 267 13.90 -17.88 -13.85
N ASP A 268 14.31 -16.74 -14.39
CA ASP A 268 15.62 -16.14 -14.08
C ASP A 268 15.66 -15.61 -12.65
N VAL A 269 14.56 -15.00 -12.19
CA VAL A 269 14.41 -14.53 -10.81
C VAL A 269 14.44 -15.71 -9.83
N ASP A 270 13.71 -16.78 -10.13
CA ASP A 270 13.69 -17.98 -9.30
C ASP A 270 15.07 -18.65 -9.25
N THR A 271 15.77 -18.72 -10.38
CA THR A 271 17.14 -19.25 -10.46
C THR A 271 18.09 -18.41 -9.62
N TYR A 272 18.02 -17.09 -9.73
CA TYR A 272 18.85 -16.15 -8.97
C TYR A 272 18.70 -16.34 -7.46
N TRP A 273 17.46 -16.43 -6.97
CA TRP A 273 17.19 -16.62 -5.54
C TRP A 273 17.54 -18.03 -5.06
N SER A 274 17.32 -19.05 -5.90
CA SER A 274 17.69 -20.43 -5.60
C SER A 274 19.20 -20.59 -5.42
N LEU A 275 20.01 -19.96 -6.29
CA LEU A 275 21.48 -19.99 -6.20
C LEU A 275 22.01 -19.32 -4.93
N ARG A 276 21.28 -18.36 -4.37
CA ARG A 276 21.63 -17.69 -3.12
C ARG A 276 21.18 -18.44 -1.87
N GLY A 277 20.47 -19.56 -2.04
CA GLY A 277 19.85 -20.32 -0.95
C GLY A 277 18.85 -19.49 -0.14
N ARG A 278 18.26 -18.45 -0.76
CA ARG A 278 17.40 -17.47 -0.10
C ARG A 278 16.27 -17.10 -1.04
N GLY A 279 15.10 -17.71 -0.83
CA GLY A 279 13.87 -17.35 -1.53
C GLY A 279 12.87 -16.69 -0.58
N LEU A 280 11.82 -16.11 -1.13
CA LEU A 280 10.69 -15.57 -0.35
C LEU A 280 9.90 -16.68 0.38
N GLU A 281 10.18 -17.96 0.09
CA GLU A 281 9.61 -19.18 0.70
C GLU A 281 8.09 -19.11 0.89
N LEU A 282 7.38 -18.50 -0.07
CA LEU A 282 5.93 -18.36 0.00
C LEU A 282 5.23 -19.64 -0.44
N PRO A 283 4.06 -19.96 0.13
CA PRO A 283 3.20 -21.00 -0.42
C PRO A 283 2.89 -20.73 -1.90
N THR A 284 2.81 -21.79 -2.70
CA THR A 284 2.51 -21.70 -4.13
C THR A 284 1.25 -20.87 -4.37
N GLY A 285 1.39 -19.77 -5.10
CA GLY A 285 0.28 -18.86 -5.43
C GLY A 285 -0.07 -17.81 -4.37
N ALA A 286 0.57 -17.79 -3.19
CA ALA A 286 0.25 -16.85 -2.10
C ALA A 286 0.69 -15.40 -2.38
N GLY A 287 1.81 -15.18 -3.08
CA GLY A 287 2.37 -13.83 -3.28
C GLY A 287 2.53 -13.02 -1.97
N ASN A 288 3.01 -11.77 -2.04
CA ASN A 288 3.29 -11.01 -0.82
C ASN A 288 2.02 -10.75 0.01
N CYS A 289 0.94 -10.29 -0.62
CA CYS A 289 -0.36 -10.18 0.04
C CYS A 289 -1.15 -11.48 -0.12
N VAL A 290 -1.11 -12.37 0.88
CA VAL A 290 -1.56 -13.79 0.81
C VAL A 290 -2.90 -13.95 0.09
N PHE A 291 -3.97 -13.38 0.62
CA PHE A 291 -5.32 -13.50 0.05
C PHE A 291 -5.76 -12.28 -0.78
N CYS A 292 -4.85 -11.57 -1.46
CA CYS A 292 -5.21 -10.42 -2.27
C CYS A 292 -6.37 -10.70 -3.26
N PHE A 293 -7.43 -9.88 -3.22
CA PHE A 293 -8.62 -9.98 -4.09
C PHE A 293 -8.35 -9.82 -5.59
N MET A 294 -7.12 -9.43 -5.96
CA MET A 294 -6.66 -9.41 -7.35
C MET A 294 -6.32 -10.79 -7.91
N LYS A 295 -6.16 -11.79 -7.03
CA LYS A 295 -5.90 -13.18 -7.43
C LYS A 295 -7.19 -13.86 -7.90
N GLY A 296 -7.03 -14.88 -8.74
CA GLY A 296 -8.15 -15.72 -9.15
C GLY A 296 -8.77 -16.45 -7.96
N THR A 297 -10.08 -16.71 -8.02
CA THR A 297 -10.78 -17.49 -6.98
C THR A 297 -10.21 -18.90 -6.84
N HIS A 298 -9.73 -19.48 -7.94
CA HIS A 298 -8.99 -20.75 -7.93
C HIS A 298 -7.71 -20.65 -7.07
N ASP A 299 -6.89 -19.63 -7.30
CA ASP A 299 -5.62 -19.45 -6.58
C ASP A 299 -5.85 -19.16 -5.09
N LEU A 300 -6.85 -18.33 -4.78
CA LEU A 300 -7.23 -18.04 -3.39
C LEU A 300 -7.72 -19.29 -2.66
N ARG A 301 -8.40 -20.21 -3.35
CA ARG A 301 -8.78 -21.51 -2.78
C ARG A 301 -7.58 -22.41 -2.57
N ALA A 302 -6.66 -22.47 -3.53
CA ALA A 302 -5.43 -23.24 -3.41
C ALA A 302 -4.61 -22.77 -2.20
N VAL A 303 -4.45 -21.45 -2.03
CA VAL A 303 -3.79 -20.85 -0.87
C VAL A 303 -4.55 -21.12 0.43
N ALA A 304 -5.88 -21.04 0.43
CA ALA A 304 -6.68 -21.38 1.61
C ALA A 304 -6.45 -22.83 2.07
N GLN A 305 -6.24 -23.75 1.11
CA GLN A 305 -6.04 -25.17 1.34
C GLN A 305 -4.58 -25.58 1.60
N SER A 306 -3.61 -24.73 1.27
CA SER A 306 -2.20 -25.04 1.48
C SER A 306 -1.86 -25.07 2.97
N VAL A 307 -1.03 -26.03 3.36
CA VAL A 307 -0.38 -26.03 4.68
C VAL A 307 0.73 -24.99 4.65
N ASP A 308 0.65 -24.03 5.55
CA ASP A 308 1.60 -22.93 5.70
C ASP A 308 1.90 -22.78 7.19
N PRO A 309 3.11 -23.16 7.64
CA PRO A 309 3.48 -23.11 9.06
C PRO A 309 3.60 -21.68 9.60
N ASP A 310 3.79 -20.70 8.71
CA ASP A 310 3.95 -19.29 9.08
C ASP A 310 2.62 -18.53 9.06
N ARG A 311 1.53 -19.20 8.71
CA ARG A 311 0.19 -18.61 8.78
C ARG A 311 -0.18 -18.30 10.21
N VAL A 312 -0.46 -17.03 10.48
CA VAL A 312 -0.91 -16.55 11.79
C VAL A 312 -2.42 -16.34 11.76
N ALA A 313 -3.13 -17.07 12.62
CA ALA A 313 -4.57 -16.91 12.78
C ALA A 313 -4.93 -15.45 13.10
N ASP A 314 -6.07 -15.01 12.57
CA ASP A 314 -6.55 -13.64 12.77
C ASP A 314 -5.56 -12.55 12.28
N THR A 315 -4.87 -12.81 11.17
CA THR A 315 -4.05 -11.83 10.45
C THR A 315 -4.34 -11.94 8.95
N PRO A 316 -3.88 -10.99 8.10
CA PRO A 316 -4.06 -11.10 6.65
C PRO A 316 -3.41 -12.33 6.00
N SER A 317 -2.55 -13.06 6.71
CA SER A 317 -2.06 -14.38 6.25
C SER A 317 -3.11 -15.49 6.34
N ASP A 318 -4.22 -15.25 7.05
CA ASP A 318 -5.34 -16.17 7.23
C ASP A 318 -6.63 -15.65 6.54
N ILE A 319 -7.35 -16.56 5.88
CA ILE A 319 -8.57 -16.20 5.14
C ILE A 319 -9.71 -15.73 6.07
N GLY A 320 -9.72 -16.19 7.32
CA GLY A 320 -10.72 -15.79 8.32
C GLY A 320 -10.65 -14.30 8.65
N TRP A 321 -9.44 -13.71 8.63
CA TRP A 321 -9.27 -12.26 8.78
C TRP A 321 -9.97 -11.51 7.64
N TRP A 322 -9.79 -11.95 6.40
CA TRP A 322 -10.38 -11.31 5.21
C TRP A 322 -11.90 -11.40 5.20
N ASP A 323 -12.46 -12.55 5.58
CA ASP A 323 -13.91 -12.71 5.75
C ASP A 323 -14.47 -11.75 6.81
N ARG A 324 -13.85 -11.69 8.00
CA ARG A 324 -14.30 -10.77 9.05
C ARG A 324 -14.23 -9.32 8.60
N ILE A 325 -13.12 -8.91 7.98
CA ILE A 325 -12.93 -7.54 7.49
C ILE A 325 -13.94 -7.22 6.38
N GLU A 326 -14.18 -8.14 5.45
CA GLU A 326 -15.20 -7.95 4.42
C GLU A 326 -16.60 -7.79 5.03
N ARG A 327 -16.98 -8.63 6.00
CA ARG A 327 -18.28 -8.49 6.68
C ARG A 327 -18.43 -7.15 7.39
N ARG A 328 -17.37 -6.64 8.00
CA ARG A 328 -17.35 -5.36 8.73
C ARG A 328 -17.46 -4.15 7.81
N TYR A 329 -16.78 -4.16 6.67
CA TYR A 329 -16.64 -2.97 5.82
C TYR A 329 -17.41 -3.04 4.49
N ARG A 330 -18.00 -4.18 4.11
CA ARG A 330 -18.84 -4.28 2.91
C ARG A 330 -20.01 -3.31 2.99
N ARG A 331 -20.27 -2.61 1.88
CA ARG A 331 -21.43 -1.71 1.78
C ARG A 331 -22.60 -2.48 1.18
N LYS A 332 -23.80 -2.24 1.70
CA LYS A 332 -25.06 -2.71 1.11
C LYS A 332 -25.89 -1.51 0.68
N ALA A 333 -26.39 -1.50 -0.55
CA ALA A 333 -27.30 -0.47 -1.04
C ALA A 333 -28.53 -1.10 -1.68
N PRO A 334 -29.68 -0.42 -1.74
CA PRO A 334 -30.82 -0.90 -2.52
C PRO A 334 -30.43 -1.16 -3.98
N ALA A 335 -30.93 -2.26 -4.55
CA ALA A 335 -30.72 -2.55 -5.97
C ALA A 335 -31.34 -1.45 -6.85
N ARG A 336 -30.62 -1.02 -7.89
CA ARG A 336 -31.04 0.08 -8.76
C ARG A 336 -32.33 -0.23 -9.54
N ASN A 337 -32.54 -1.50 -9.93
CA ASN A 337 -33.61 -1.93 -10.86
C ASN A 337 -34.39 -3.17 -10.36
N GLY A 338 -34.59 -3.38 -9.05
CA GLY A 338 -35.33 -4.55 -8.56
C GLY A 338 -35.51 -4.63 -7.04
N SER A 339 -36.15 -5.69 -6.56
CA SER A 339 -36.22 -6.01 -5.13
C SER A 339 -34.90 -6.64 -4.67
N GLY A 340 -34.26 -6.08 -3.64
CA GLY A 340 -33.05 -6.65 -3.03
C GLY A 340 -31.94 -5.64 -2.73
N LEU A 341 -30.80 -6.16 -2.28
CA LEU A 341 -29.62 -5.40 -1.92
C LEU A 341 -28.47 -5.67 -2.89
N THR A 342 -27.82 -4.60 -3.34
CA THR A 342 -26.51 -4.63 -4.00
C THR A 342 -25.42 -4.61 -2.94
N VAL A 343 -24.51 -5.58 -3.00
CA VAL A 343 -23.36 -5.70 -2.09
C VAL A 343 -22.09 -5.26 -2.80
N PHE A 344 -21.32 -4.38 -2.16
CA PHE A 344 -20.02 -3.93 -2.64
C PHE A 344 -18.93 -4.57 -1.77
N GLY A 345 -18.34 -5.64 -2.28
CA GLY A 345 -17.29 -6.44 -1.61
C GLY A 345 -15.91 -6.23 -2.23
N PHE A 346 -14.95 -7.03 -1.78
CA PHE A 346 -13.59 -7.03 -2.34
C PHE A 346 -13.57 -7.49 -3.80
N PHE A 347 -14.47 -8.38 -4.20
CA PHE A 347 -14.55 -8.92 -5.56
C PHE A 347 -15.55 -8.16 -6.46
N GLY A 348 -15.83 -6.90 -6.10
CA GLY A 348 -16.72 -6.02 -6.87
C GLY A 348 -18.19 -6.10 -6.45
N VAL A 349 -19.07 -5.64 -7.34
CA VAL A 349 -20.50 -5.53 -7.09
C VAL A 349 -21.16 -6.91 -7.23
N ASN A 350 -21.78 -7.40 -6.15
CA ASN A 350 -22.40 -8.73 -6.07
C ASN A 350 -21.44 -9.87 -6.46
N GLY A 351 -20.13 -9.65 -6.32
CA GLY A 351 -19.11 -10.68 -6.49
C GLY A 351 -19.12 -11.68 -5.33
N PRO A 352 -18.35 -12.78 -5.45
CA PRO A 352 -18.15 -13.70 -4.33
C PRO A 352 -17.52 -12.98 -3.14
N SER A 353 -17.74 -13.51 -1.94
CA SER A 353 -17.09 -13.06 -0.71
C SER A 353 -15.95 -13.99 -0.32
N TYR A 354 -15.09 -13.55 0.60
CA TYR A 354 -14.09 -14.43 1.21
C TYR A 354 -14.74 -15.60 1.97
N ALA A 355 -15.95 -15.42 2.53
CA ALA A 355 -16.72 -16.53 3.10
C ALA A 355 -17.04 -17.59 2.03
N ASP A 356 -17.49 -17.19 0.85
CA ASP A 356 -17.83 -18.13 -0.25
C ASP A 356 -16.58 -18.85 -0.76
N ILE A 357 -15.41 -18.19 -0.71
CA ILE A 357 -14.12 -18.78 -1.04
C ILE A 357 -13.73 -19.83 0.01
N ALA A 358 -13.82 -19.49 1.30
CA ALA A 358 -13.52 -20.36 2.42
C ALA A 358 -14.44 -21.59 2.48
N ASN A 359 -15.75 -21.40 2.28
CA ASN A 359 -16.79 -22.43 2.33
C ASN A 359 -16.95 -23.23 1.02
N ARG A 360 -16.18 -22.89 -0.03
CA ARG A 360 -16.23 -23.53 -1.35
C ARG A 360 -17.56 -23.36 -2.10
N GLU A 361 -18.35 -22.34 -1.77
CA GLU A 361 -19.68 -22.09 -2.33
C GLU A 361 -19.63 -21.34 -3.68
N CYS A 362 -18.53 -20.65 -4.00
CA CYS A 362 -18.36 -20.00 -5.30
C CYS A 362 -18.10 -21.02 -6.43
N ALA A 363 -18.71 -20.85 -7.61
CA ALA A 363 -18.30 -21.60 -8.81
C ALA A 363 -16.83 -21.31 -9.13
N LEU A 364 -16.09 -22.30 -9.65
CA LEU A 364 -14.74 -22.12 -10.21
C LEU A 364 -14.84 -21.33 -11.52
N ASN A 365 -15.31 -20.09 -11.44
CA ASN A 365 -15.37 -19.21 -12.59
C ASN A 365 -13.95 -18.71 -12.86
N GLY A 366 -13.37 -19.18 -13.97
CA GLY A 366 -12.10 -18.71 -14.51
C GLY A 366 -12.09 -17.24 -14.96
N ARG A 367 -13.08 -16.43 -14.56
CA ARG A 367 -13.14 -15.01 -14.92
C ARG A 367 -11.97 -14.18 -14.39
N TYR A 368 -11.17 -14.76 -13.49
CA TYR A 368 -9.93 -14.19 -13.00
C TYR A 368 -8.75 -15.18 -13.09
N THR A 369 -8.84 -16.23 -13.91
CA THR A 369 -7.73 -17.17 -14.16
C THR A 369 -6.84 -16.68 -15.30
N THR A 370 -5.54 -16.72 -15.03
CA THR A 370 -4.41 -16.66 -15.97
C THR A 370 -4.37 -15.45 -16.89
N GLY A 371 -3.68 -14.41 -16.43
CA GLY A 371 -3.44 -13.18 -17.19
C GLY A 371 -3.96 -11.97 -16.42
N THR A 372 -3.20 -11.57 -15.40
CA THR A 372 -3.32 -10.32 -14.64
C THR A 372 -4.22 -9.27 -15.30
N PRO A 373 -5.44 -9.00 -14.80
CA PRO A 373 -6.10 -7.75 -15.07
C PRO A 373 -5.32 -6.67 -14.32
N ALA A 374 -4.38 -6.12 -15.08
CA ALA A 374 -3.65 -4.87 -14.94
C ALA A 374 -3.64 -4.23 -13.57
N CYS A 375 -2.50 -3.94 -12.93
CA CYS A 375 -2.44 -2.79 -12.02
C CYS A 375 -3.09 -1.60 -12.74
N ASP A 376 -4.35 -1.34 -12.42
CA ASP A 376 -5.19 -0.29 -12.98
C ASP A 376 -5.39 0.63 -11.79
N CYS A 377 -4.49 1.59 -11.63
CA CYS A 377 -4.63 2.65 -10.64
C CYS A 377 -5.61 3.71 -11.17
N THR A 378 -6.73 3.24 -11.71
CA THR A 378 -7.85 4.06 -12.18
C THR A 378 -8.88 4.03 -11.05
N ASP A 379 -8.89 5.09 -10.24
CA ASP A 379 -10.06 5.41 -9.42
C ASP A 379 -11.33 5.51 -10.30
#